data_AF-A0A7C9DA94-F1
#
_entry.id   AF-A0A7C9DA94-F1
#
_cell.length_a   1.000
_cell.length_b   1.000
_cell.length_c   1.000
_cell.angle_alpha   90.00
_cell.angle_beta   90.00
_cell.angle_gamma   90.00
#
_symmetry.space_group_name_H-M   'P 1'
#
loop_
_entity.id
_entity.type
_entity.pdbx_description
1 polymer ?
#
loop_
_entity_poly.entity_id
_entity_poly.type
_entity_poly.pdbx_seq_one_letter_code
_entity_poly.pdbx_strand_id
1 'polypeptide(L)'
;TIPDDVIVFTDEDEWSNWRKIGDSVLHIELRRWADIMVIAPLSANTLGKIAGGLCDNLLTSVVRAWDYSKPLFVAPAMNTFMWNNPFTEKHLMSIDELGITLIPPVT
;
A
#
# COMPACT_ATOMS: atom_id res chain seq x y z
N THR A 1 16.87 2.77 -13.42
CA THR A 1 17.17 1.59 -12.59
C THR A 1 17.07 2.00 -11.15
N ILE A 2 16.57 1.13 -10.27
CA ILE A 2 16.51 1.39 -8.82
C ILE A 2 17.97 1.53 -8.31
N PRO A 3 18.31 2.54 -7.49
CA PRO A 3 19.65 2.69 -6.93
C PRO A 3 20.06 1.47 -6.06
N ASP A 4 21.35 1.13 -6.06
CA ASP A 4 21.87 -0.08 -5.38
C ASP A 4 21.77 -0.02 -3.84
N ASP A 5 21.66 1.18 -3.27
CA ASP A 5 21.49 1.42 -1.84
C ASP A 5 20.03 1.26 -1.37
N VAL A 6 19.10 1.11 -2.30
CA VAL A 6 17.67 0.92 -2.00
C VAL A 6 17.36 -0.57 -1.89
N ILE A 7 16.99 -0.99 -0.67
CA ILE A 7 16.54 -2.36 -0.41
C ILE A 7 15.13 -2.54 -0.98
N VAL A 8 14.95 -3.59 -1.79
CA VAL A 8 13.65 -3.97 -2.35
C VAL A 8 13.12 -5.18 -1.62
N PHE A 9 11.97 -5.05 -0.97
CA PHE A 9 11.28 -6.14 -0.31
C PHE A 9 10.16 -6.70 -1.18
N THR A 10 9.98 -8.01 -1.10
CA THR A 10 8.98 -8.81 -1.81
C THR A 10 8.21 -9.67 -0.81
N ASP A 11 7.13 -10.31 -1.29
CA ASP A 11 6.33 -11.21 -0.45
C ASP A 11 7.16 -12.41 0.09
N GLU A 12 8.21 -12.83 -0.61
CA GLU A 12 9.09 -13.92 -0.18
C GLU A 12 9.95 -13.53 1.04
N ASP A 13 10.28 -12.25 1.18
CA ASP A 13 11.09 -11.73 2.29
C ASP A 13 10.33 -11.77 3.63
N GLU A 14 9.01 -11.74 3.58
CA GLU A 14 8.16 -11.86 4.76
C GLU A 14 8.35 -13.22 5.45
N TRP A 15 8.37 -14.29 4.68
CA TRP A 15 8.51 -15.67 5.16
C TRP A 15 9.97 -16.08 5.38
N SER A 16 10.92 -15.45 4.68
CA SER A 16 12.34 -15.73 4.85
C SER A 16 12.86 -15.31 6.22
N ASN A 17 12.32 -14.20 6.75
CA ASN A 17 12.69 -13.61 8.04
C ASN A 17 11.96 -14.24 9.24
N TRP A 18 10.77 -14.82 9.03
CA TRP A 18 9.96 -15.40 10.09
C TRP A 18 10.00 -16.93 10.07
N ARG A 19 10.77 -17.56 10.97
CA ARG A 19 10.95 -19.03 11.01
C ARG A 19 10.40 -19.68 12.28
N LYS A 20 10.30 -18.90 13.36
CA LYS A 20 9.74 -19.34 14.63
C LYS A 20 8.96 -18.22 15.30
N ILE A 21 8.07 -18.61 16.21
CA ILE A 21 7.37 -17.68 17.08
C ILE A 21 8.40 -16.86 17.88
N GLY A 22 8.30 -15.53 17.77
CA GLY A 22 9.23 -14.58 18.37
C GLY A 22 10.18 -13.92 17.39
N ASP A 23 10.31 -14.44 16.17
CA ASP A 23 11.00 -13.73 15.09
C ASP A 23 10.18 -12.51 14.66
N SER A 24 10.87 -11.52 14.07
CA SER A 24 10.23 -10.31 13.63
C SER A 24 9.36 -10.53 12.39
N VAL A 25 8.25 -9.79 12.32
CA VAL A 25 7.30 -9.87 11.21
C VAL A 25 7.52 -8.66 10.32
N LEU A 26 7.99 -8.90 9.09
CA LEU A 26 8.49 -7.85 8.19
C LEU A 26 7.49 -6.70 7.99
N HIS A 27 6.21 -6.99 7.70
CA HIS A 27 5.23 -5.92 7.48
C HIS A 27 4.99 -5.05 8.72
N ILE A 28 5.13 -5.62 9.93
CA ILE A 28 5.03 -4.87 11.19
C ILE A 28 6.29 -4.01 11.41
N GLU A 29 7.47 -4.54 11.07
CA GLU A 29 8.72 -3.79 11.14
C GLU A 29 8.72 -2.60 10.19
N LEU A 30 8.33 -2.80 8.92
CA LEU A 30 8.22 -1.74 7.93
C LEU A 30 7.23 -0.65 8.37
N ARG A 31 6.06 -1.04 8.90
CA ARG A 31 5.08 -0.10 9.46
C ARG A 31 5.62 0.71 10.63
N ARG A 32 6.43 0.09 11.51
CA ARG A 32 7.06 0.78 12.64
C ARG A 32 8.13 1.75 12.18
N TRP A 33 8.99 1.30 11.26
CA TRP A 33 10.11 2.03 10.70
C TRP A 33 9.69 3.27 9.90
N ALA A 34 8.68 3.15 9.04
CA ALA A 34 8.29 4.21 8.12
C ALA A 34 7.61 5.38 8.86
N ASP A 35 8.10 6.60 8.67
CA ASP A 35 7.42 7.83 9.09
C ASP A 35 6.30 8.22 8.11
N ILE A 36 6.46 7.85 6.83
CA ILE A 36 5.55 8.15 5.72
C ILE A 36 5.49 6.92 4.81
N MET A 37 4.31 6.66 4.21
CA MET A 37 4.16 5.68 3.13
C MET A 37 3.71 6.36 1.84
N VAL A 38 4.26 5.91 0.71
CA VAL A 38 3.85 6.35 -0.63
C VAL A 38 3.60 5.13 -1.51
N ILE A 39 2.41 5.06 -2.14
CA ILE A 39 2.08 4.03 -3.13
C ILE A 39 1.99 4.68 -4.51
N ALA A 40 3.03 4.52 -5.32
CA ALA A 40 3.13 5.08 -6.66
C ALA A 40 3.85 4.10 -7.61
N PRO A 41 3.14 3.42 -8.54
CA PRO A 41 1.72 3.56 -8.82
C PRO A 41 0.80 2.79 -7.85
N LEU A 42 -0.40 3.33 -7.58
CA LEU A 42 -1.52 2.57 -7.01
C LEU A 42 -2.39 2.00 -8.14
N SER A 43 -2.37 0.68 -8.32
CA SER A 43 -3.22 0.00 -9.30
C SER A 43 -4.70 -0.03 -8.85
N ALA A 44 -5.62 -0.18 -9.80
CA ALA A 44 -7.05 -0.36 -9.48
C ALA A 44 -7.31 -1.57 -8.57
N ASN A 45 -6.52 -2.65 -8.75
CA ASN A 45 -6.63 -3.87 -7.94
C ASN A 45 -6.21 -3.62 -6.49
N THR A 46 -5.03 -3.03 -6.28
CA THR A 46 -4.56 -2.69 -4.92
C THR A 46 -5.47 -1.65 -4.27
N LEU A 47 -6.00 -0.68 -5.02
CA LEU A 47 -7.01 0.26 -4.52
C LEU A 47 -8.24 -0.48 -3.96
N GLY A 48 -8.79 -1.43 -4.72
CA GLY A 48 -9.92 -2.25 -4.25
C GLY A 48 -9.58 -3.10 -3.03
N LYS A 49 -8.37 -3.67 -2.97
CA LYS A 49 -7.92 -4.44 -1.79
C LYS A 49 -7.82 -3.57 -0.55
N ILE A 50 -7.25 -2.37 -0.66
CA ILE A 50 -7.13 -1.41 0.45
C ILE A 50 -8.51 -0.98 0.93
N ALA A 51 -9.39 -0.58 0.00
CA ALA A 51 -10.76 -0.19 0.34
C ALA A 51 -11.57 -1.33 0.99
N GLY A 52 -11.32 -2.58 0.59
CA GLY A 52 -11.92 -3.77 1.19
C GLY A 52 -11.22 -4.29 2.46
N GLY A 53 -10.12 -3.68 2.89
CA GLY A 53 -9.34 -4.12 4.05
C GLY A 53 -8.66 -5.49 3.90
N LEU A 54 -8.35 -5.90 2.66
CA LEU A 54 -7.65 -7.14 2.35
C LEU A 54 -6.13 -7.00 2.57
N CYS A 55 -5.47 -8.07 3.00
CA CYS A 55 -4.04 -8.14 3.29
C CYS A 55 -3.44 -9.50 2.87
N ASP A 56 -3.30 -9.71 1.56
CA ASP A 56 -2.89 -10.98 0.97
C ASP A 56 -1.46 -10.97 0.40
N ASN A 57 -0.76 -9.85 0.53
CA ASN A 57 0.64 -9.67 0.14
C ASN A 57 1.33 -8.65 1.05
N LEU A 58 2.66 -8.53 0.95
CA LEU A 58 3.46 -7.68 1.85
C LEU A 58 2.93 -6.23 1.86
N LEU A 59 2.72 -5.65 0.68
CA LEU A 59 2.24 -4.26 0.56
C LEU A 59 0.91 -4.05 1.28
N THR A 60 -0.09 -4.89 1.01
CA THR A 60 -1.43 -4.75 1.60
C THR A 60 -1.45 -5.08 3.09
N SER A 61 -0.58 -5.99 3.55
CA SER A 61 -0.37 -6.26 4.98
C SER A 61 0.21 -5.05 5.73
N VAL A 62 1.19 -4.35 5.15
CA VAL A 62 1.70 -3.09 5.75
C VAL A 62 0.59 -2.03 5.83
N VAL A 63 -0.17 -1.86 4.73
CA VAL A 63 -1.29 -0.89 4.70
C VAL A 63 -2.37 -1.25 5.73
N ARG A 64 -2.70 -2.54 5.88
CA ARG A 64 -3.72 -3.00 6.82
C ARG A 64 -3.34 -2.80 8.28
N ALA A 65 -2.04 -2.84 8.57
CA ALA A 65 -1.44 -2.56 9.89
C ALA A 65 -1.10 -1.07 10.10
N TRP A 66 -1.37 -0.21 9.11
CA TRP A 66 -0.89 1.17 9.09
C TRP A 66 -1.45 2.02 10.24
N ASP A 67 -0.64 2.97 10.68
CA ASP A 67 -1.06 4.03 11.59
C ASP A 67 -1.53 5.24 10.79
N TYR A 68 -2.83 5.53 10.73
CA TYR A 68 -3.31 6.69 9.99
C TYR A 68 -3.00 8.04 10.67
N SER A 69 -2.34 8.04 11.84
CA SER A 69 -1.67 9.25 12.34
C SER A 69 -0.41 9.60 11.55
N LYS A 70 0.18 8.63 10.83
CA LYS A 70 1.29 8.83 9.89
C LYS A 70 0.75 9.04 8.47
N PRO A 71 1.33 9.97 7.70
CA PRO A 71 0.83 10.25 6.36
C PRO A 71 1.04 9.07 5.40
N LEU A 72 -0.02 8.76 4.64
CA LEU A 72 -0.01 7.78 3.55
C LEU A 72 -0.47 8.50 2.29
N PHE A 73 0.39 8.52 1.27
CA PHE A 73 0.09 9.11 -0.04
C PHE A 73 -0.14 8.02 -1.08
N VAL A 74 -1.10 8.22 -1.97
CA VAL A 74 -1.36 7.32 -3.09
C VAL A 74 -1.37 8.08 -4.41
N ALA A 75 -0.74 7.52 -5.44
CA ALA A 75 -0.76 8.04 -6.80
C ALA A 75 -1.37 6.99 -7.74
N PRO A 76 -2.70 7.00 -7.97
CA PRO A 76 -3.35 6.02 -8.81
C PRO A 76 -2.83 6.05 -10.25
N ALA A 77 -2.54 4.88 -10.81
CA ALA A 77 -2.21 4.73 -12.22
C ALA A 77 -2.95 3.53 -12.80
N MET A 78 -3.89 3.81 -13.69
CA MET A 78 -4.73 2.81 -14.35
C MET A 78 -5.22 3.35 -15.69
N ASN A 79 -5.69 2.47 -16.57
CA ASN A 79 -6.27 2.88 -17.85
C ASN A 79 -7.50 3.79 -17.63
N THR A 80 -7.77 4.71 -18.57
CA THR A 80 -8.89 5.67 -18.53
C THR A 80 -10.25 5.00 -18.27
N PHE A 81 -10.51 3.82 -18.84
CA PHE A 81 -11.76 3.10 -18.60
C PHE A 81 -11.87 2.55 -17.16
N MET A 82 -10.73 2.20 -16.54
CA MET A 82 -10.71 1.84 -15.11
C MET A 82 -10.88 3.07 -14.24
N TRP A 83 -10.25 4.20 -14.60
CA TRP A 83 -10.39 5.45 -13.86
C TRP A 83 -11.84 5.94 -13.82
N ASN A 84 -12.51 5.94 -14.98
CA ASN A 84 -13.92 6.34 -15.12
C ASN A 84 -14.91 5.31 -14.58
N ASN A 85 -14.45 4.15 -14.11
CA ASN A 85 -15.32 3.13 -13.54
C ASN A 85 -15.83 3.59 -12.16
N PRO A 86 -17.13 3.42 -11.84
CA PRO A 86 -17.69 3.86 -10.56
C PRO A 86 -17.05 3.20 -9.33
N PHE A 87 -16.39 2.05 -9.46
CA PHE A 87 -15.64 1.45 -8.35
C PHE A 87 -14.42 2.28 -7.96
N THR A 88 -13.78 2.97 -8.91
CA THR A 88 -12.61 3.80 -8.61
C THR A 88 -12.99 4.94 -7.70
N GLU A 89 -14.05 5.68 -8.03
CA GLU A 89 -14.56 6.76 -7.17
C GLU A 89 -14.98 6.24 -5.78
N LYS A 90 -15.74 5.14 -5.72
CA LYS A 90 -16.16 4.54 -4.44
C LYS A 90 -14.97 4.15 -3.56
N HIS A 91 -13.97 3.48 -4.13
CA HIS A 91 -12.79 3.08 -3.37
C HIS A 91 -11.94 4.28 -2.95
N LEU A 92 -11.81 5.31 -3.81
CA LEU A 92 -11.11 6.55 -3.47
C LEU A 92 -11.78 7.25 -2.28
N MET A 93 -13.11 7.34 -2.27
CA MET A 93 -13.85 7.87 -1.12
C MET A 93 -13.59 7.07 0.15
N SER A 94 -13.62 5.73 0.08
CA SER A 94 -13.37 4.87 1.25
C SER A 94 -11.97 5.06 1.84
N ILE A 95 -10.95 5.26 1.00
CA ILE A 95 -9.58 5.47 1.49
C ILE A 95 -9.35 6.91 1.96
N ASP A 96 -10.05 7.90 1.40
CA ASP A 96 -10.02 9.30 1.84
C ASP A 96 -10.57 9.44 3.27
N GLU A 97 -11.63 8.69 3.61
CA GLU A 97 -12.16 8.62 4.99
C GLU A 97 -11.14 8.09 6.01
N LEU A 98 -10.13 7.33 5.57
CA LEU A 98 -9.03 6.86 6.42
C LEU A 98 -7.91 7.91 6.61
N GLY A 99 -8.00 9.07 5.94
CA GLY A 99 -6.97 10.10 5.95
C GLY A 99 -5.84 9.88 4.95
N ILE A 100 -6.03 9.00 3.97
CA ILE A 100 -5.06 8.78 2.88
C ILE A 100 -5.08 9.97 1.93
N THR A 101 -3.92 10.54 1.63
CA THR A 101 -3.81 11.68 0.72
C THR A 101 -3.66 11.22 -0.72
N LEU A 102 -4.62 11.62 -1.56
CA LEU A 102 -4.61 11.35 -3.00
C LEU A 102 -3.69 12.34 -3.75
N ILE A 103 -2.76 11.81 -4.54
CA ILE A 103 -2.04 12.52 -5.59
C ILE A 103 -2.75 12.18 -6.92
N PRO A 104 -3.47 13.13 -7.53
CA PRO A 104 -4.31 12.83 -8.69
C PRO A 104 -3.46 12.44 -9.92
N PRO A 105 -3.97 11.52 -10.77
CA PRO A 105 -3.32 11.20 -12.03
C PRO A 105 -3.35 12.38 -13.00
N VAL A 106 -2.42 12.39 -13.95
CA VAL A 106 -2.49 13.30 -15.11
C VAL A 106 -3.47 12.70 -16.11
N THR A 107 -4.57 13.41 -16.35
CA THR A 107 -5.58 13.05 -17.36
C THR A 107 -5.30 13.70 -18.71
#